data_AF-A0A1A0UKI9-F1
#
_entry.id   AF-A0A1A0UKI9-F1
#
_cell.length_a   1.000
_cell.length_b   1.000
_cell.length_c   1.000
_cell.angle_alpha   90.00
_cell.angle_beta   90.00
_cell.angle_gamma   90.00
#
_symmetry.space_group_name_H-M   'P 1'
#
loop_
_entity.id
_entity.type
_entity.pdbx_description
1 polymer ?
#
loop_
_entity_poly.entity_id
_entity_poly.type
_entity_poly.pdbx_seq_one_letter_code
_entity_poly.pdbx_strand_id
1 'polypeptide(L)'
;MTTVRFVPIAGGGYAVSFRYDLRLVDLVKTVPAGARSWNKSTRTWWVSDRHAAWLVDDMRRAGYSVTGIDDRHRDDRRDRAADQGTWAQMLFAAVGPDRAAPVFKALSKVLHPDLVGGDRRLMQELNDARRGVT
;
A
#
# COMPACT_ATOMS: atom_id res chain seq x y z
N MET A 1 8.33 -16.53 -18.91
CA MET A 1 8.03 -16.23 -17.50
C MET A 1 8.99 -15.12 -17.06
N THR A 2 8.50 -13.91 -16.81
CA THR A 2 9.36 -12.77 -16.45
C THR A 2 9.56 -12.74 -14.94
N THR A 3 10.82 -12.67 -14.51
CA THR A 3 11.17 -12.57 -13.09
C THR A 3 11.33 -11.10 -12.70
N VAL A 4 10.70 -10.71 -11.59
CA VAL A 4 10.83 -9.39 -10.97
C VAL A 4 11.64 -9.55 -9.69
N ARG A 5 12.73 -8.78 -9.59
CA ARG A 5 13.63 -8.82 -8.44
C ARG A 5 13.43 -7.58 -7.59
N PHE A 6 13.19 -7.78 -6.30
CA PHE A 6 13.18 -6.74 -5.27
C PHE A 6 14.48 -6.83 -4.48
N VAL A 7 15.13 -5.69 -4.25
CA VAL A 7 16.33 -5.57 -3.42
C VAL A 7 16.10 -4.48 -2.39
N PRO A 8 16.17 -4.76 -1.08
CA PRO A 8 15.96 -3.74 -0.05
C PRO A 8 17.05 -2.66 -0.14
N ILE A 9 16.67 -1.40 0.06
CA ILE A 9 17.60 -0.26 0.08
C ILE A 9 17.77 0.23 1.52
N ALA A 10 19.01 0.51 1.93
CA ALA A 10 19.31 1.15 3.20
C ALA A 10 18.63 2.54 3.26
N GLY A 11 17.75 2.75 4.25
CA GLY A 11 16.91 3.96 4.35
C GLY A 11 15.45 3.76 3.94
N GLY A 12 15.07 2.57 3.47
CA GLY A 12 13.67 2.17 3.27
C GLY A 12 13.28 1.92 1.81
N GLY A 13 12.31 1.02 1.63
CA GLY A 13 11.81 0.61 0.32
C GLY A 13 12.72 -0.38 -0.42
N TYR A 14 12.41 -0.57 -1.70
CA TYR A 14 12.99 -1.59 -2.55
C TYR A 14 13.40 -1.02 -3.90
N ALA A 15 14.57 -1.44 -4.39
CA ALA A 15 14.92 -1.37 -5.79
C ALA A 15 14.29 -2.57 -6.51
N VAL A 16 13.44 -2.28 -7.49
CA VAL A 16 12.69 -3.25 -8.28
C VAL A 16 13.26 -3.24 -9.69
N SER A 17 13.69 -4.41 -10.14
CA SER A 17 14.24 -4.61 -11.48
C SER A 17 13.62 -5.80 -12.17
N PHE A 18 13.41 -5.67 -13.47
CA PHE A 18 12.84 -6.68 -14.35
C PHE A 18 13.28 -6.41 -15.78
N ARG A 19 13.23 -7.44 -16.63
CA ARG A 19 13.39 -7.24 -18.07
C ARG A 19 12.28 -6.33 -18.55
N TYR A 20 12.61 -5.35 -19.41
CA TYR A 20 11.63 -4.39 -19.92
C TYR A 20 10.37 -5.11 -20.44
N ASP A 21 9.26 -4.81 -19.78
CA ASP A 21 7.92 -5.33 -20.05
C ASP A 21 6.95 -4.19 -19.74
N LEU A 22 6.17 -3.79 -20.74
CA LEU A 22 5.26 -2.65 -20.64
C LEU A 22 4.21 -2.87 -19.55
N ARG A 23 3.73 -4.11 -19.37
CA ARG A 23 2.73 -4.45 -18.35
C ARG A 23 3.30 -4.35 -16.94
N LEU A 24 4.55 -4.73 -16.74
CA LEU A 24 5.22 -4.55 -15.45
C LEU A 24 5.48 -3.08 -15.15
N VAL A 25 5.81 -2.28 -16.16
CA VAL A 25 5.90 -0.83 -15.98
C VAL A 25 4.53 -0.30 -15.54
N ASP A 26 3.45 -0.64 -16.21
CA ASP A 26 2.11 -0.18 -15.85
C ASP A 26 1.69 -0.62 -14.44
N LEU A 27 2.04 -1.84 -14.03
CA LEU A 27 1.87 -2.32 -12.65
C LEU A 27 2.66 -1.49 -11.64
N VAL A 28 3.93 -1.20 -11.89
CA VAL A 28 4.70 -0.30 -11.02
C VAL A 28 4.06 1.09 -10.99
N LYS A 29 3.44 1.51 -12.10
CA LYS A 29 2.77 2.80 -12.18
C LYS A 29 1.41 2.87 -11.45
N THR A 30 0.88 1.78 -10.90
CA THR A 30 -0.28 1.86 -10.00
C THR A 30 0.10 2.41 -8.62
N VAL A 31 1.39 2.33 -8.26
CA VAL A 31 1.91 2.93 -7.02
C VAL A 31 1.81 4.45 -7.10
N PRO A 32 1.44 5.16 -6.01
CA PRO A 32 1.41 6.62 -6.00
C PRO A 32 2.75 7.24 -6.42
N ALA A 33 2.72 8.37 -7.12
CA ALA A 33 3.93 9.01 -7.67
C ALA A 33 4.99 9.38 -6.61
N GLY A 34 4.57 9.71 -5.38
CA GLY A 34 5.50 9.97 -4.26
C GLY A 34 6.07 8.71 -3.61
N ALA A 35 5.54 7.54 -3.96
CA ALA A 35 5.92 6.23 -3.40
C ALA A 35 6.68 5.35 -4.40
N ARG A 36 7.03 5.91 -5.57
CA ARG A 36 7.87 5.28 -6.59
C ARG A 36 8.78 6.29 -7.26
N SER A 37 9.93 5.86 -7.75
CA SER A 37 10.79 6.70 -8.59
C SER A 37 11.62 5.84 -9.53
N TRP A 38 11.85 6.31 -10.76
CA TRP A 38 12.77 5.65 -11.67
C TRP A 38 14.19 6.14 -11.42
N ASN A 39 15.08 5.22 -11.05
CA ASN A 39 16.50 5.50 -10.92
C ASN A 39 17.22 5.24 -12.25
N LYS A 40 17.71 6.31 -12.89
CA LYS A 40 18.42 6.25 -14.18
C LYS A 40 19.80 5.58 -14.10
N SER A 41 20.52 5.71 -12.98
CA SER A 41 21.89 5.20 -12.87
C SER A 41 21.91 3.68 -12.71
N THR A 42 20.98 3.13 -11.93
CA THR A 42 20.85 1.69 -11.70
C THR A 42 19.83 1.02 -12.62
N ARG A 43 19.05 1.80 -13.38
CA ARG A 43 17.94 1.34 -14.22
C ARG A 43 16.94 0.47 -13.44
N THR A 44 16.59 0.94 -12.24
CA THR A 44 15.65 0.27 -11.35
C THR A 44 14.55 1.22 -10.91
N TRP A 45 13.40 0.67 -10.54
CA TRP A 45 12.35 1.42 -9.86
C TRP A 45 12.61 1.38 -8.36
N TRP A 46 12.70 2.52 -7.70
CA TRP A 46 12.48 2.58 -6.26
C TRP A 46 10.99 2.49 -5.98
N VAL A 47 10.60 1.69 -4.98
CA VAL A 47 9.23 1.60 -4.46
C VAL A 47 9.30 1.60 -2.94
N SER A 48 8.47 2.43 -2.30
CA SER A 48 8.38 2.47 -0.83
C SER A 48 7.97 1.11 -0.26
N ASP A 49 8.43 0.80 0.95
CA ASP A 49 8.09 -0.40 1.70
C ASP A 49 6.57 -0.58 1.90
N ARG A 50 5.86 0.52 2.20
CA ARG A 50 4.40 0.56 2.38
C ARG A 50 3.65 0.03 1.15
N HIS A 51 4.22 0.25 -0.03
CA HIS A 51 3.64 -0.11 -1.31
C HIS A 51 4.38 -1.27 -2.01
N ALA A 52 5.33 -1.93 -1.35
CA ALA A 52 6.01 -3.07 -1.95
C ALA A 52 5.12 -4.32 -1.89
N ALA A 53 4.47 -4.60 -0.76
CA ALA A 53 3.73 -5.85 -0.55
C ALA A 53 2.51 -6.03 -1.49
N TRP A 54 1.64 -5.01 -1.64
CA TRP A 54 0.51 -5.09 -2.57
C TRP A 54 0.95 -5.19 -4.04
N LEU A 55 2.06 -4.52 -4.41
CA LEU A 55 2.63 -4.58 -5.75
C LEU A 55 3.14 -6.00 -6.06
N VAL A 56 3.75 -6.66 -5.06
CA VAL A 56 4.15 -8.07 -5.17
C VAL A 56 2.94 -8.97 -5.39
N ASP A 57 1.85 -8.76 -4.64
CA ASP A 57 0.62 -9.54 -4.79
C ASP A 57 0.00 -9.34 -6.19
N ASP A 58 -0.05 -8.11 -6.70
CA ASP A 58 -0.54 -7.83 -8.05
C ASP A 58 0.35 -8.43 -9.15
N MET A 59 1.68 -8.37 -8.99
CA MET A 59 2.62 -9.01 -9.91
C MET A 59 2.47 -10.54 -9.91
N ARG A 60 2.32 -11.16 -8.74
CA ARG A 60 2.09 -12.61 -8.61
C ARG A 60 0.76 -13.03 -9.23
N ARG A 61 -0.32 -12.25 -9.01
CA ARG A 61 -1.64 -12.48 -9.63
C ARG A 61 -1.60 -12.34 -11.15
N ALA A 62 -0.77 -11.43 -11.67
CA ALA A 62 -0.55 -11.28 -13.10
C ALA A 62 0.36 -12.38 -13.72
N GLY A 63 0.84 -13.34 -12.92
CA GLY A 63 1.62 -14.49 -13.38
C GLY A 63 3.14 -14.27 -13.42
N TYR A 64 3.63 -13.21 -12.78
CA TYR A 64 5.07 -12.93 -12.70
C TYR A 64 5.73 -13.65 -11.51
N SER A 65 6.98 -14.07 -11.71
CA SER A 65 7.78 -14.66 -10.63
C SER A 65 8.48 -13.54 -9.87
N VAL A 66 8.14 -13.35 -8.60
CA VAL A 66 8.72 -12.28 -7.76
C VAL A 66 9.73 -12.84 -6.76
N THR A 67 10.92 -12.26 -6.67
CA THR A 67 12.01 -12.69 -5.78
C THR A 67 12.62 -11.54 -5.00
N GLY A 68 13.31 -11.85 -3.89
CA GLY A 68 14.06 -10.88 -3.07
C GLY A 68 13.20 -10.01 -2.13
N ILE A 69 11.91 -10.32 -2.07
CA ILE A 69 10.98 -9.85 -1.04
C ILE A 69 10.20 -11.08 -0.59
N ASP A 70 10.57 -11.60 0.58
CA ASP A 70 9.99 -12.82 1.15
C ASP A 70 9.36 -12.53 2.52
N ASP A 71 8.46 -13.40 2.96
CA ASP A 71 7.38 -13.22 3.96
C ASP A 71 7.73 -12.56 5.32
N ARG A 72 9.01 -12.28 5.61
CA ARG A 72 9.45 -11.55 6.82
C ARG A 72 8.82 -10.17 6.94
N HIS A 73 8.52 -9.51 5.82
CA HIS A 73 7.78 -8.23 5.83
C HIS A 73 6.27 -8.40 6.03
N ARG A 74 5.74 -9.62 5.84
CA ARG A 74 4.37 -9.99 6.15
C ARG A 74 4.21 -10.21 7.66
N ASP A 75 5.15 -10.89 8.30
CA ASP A 75 5.17 -11.10 9.76
C ASP A 75 5.37 -9.79 10.52
N ASP A 76 6.37 -8.98 10.15
CA ASP A 76 6.59 -7.64 10.72
C ASP A 76 5.37 -6.70 10.58
N ARG A 77 4.56 -6.90 9.55
CA ARG A 77 3.34 -6.13 9.30
C ARG A 77 2.14 -6.74 10.00
N ARG A 78 2.11 -8.05 10.25
CA ARG A 78 1.10 -8.73 11.06
C ARG A 78 1.25 -8.31 12.53
N ASP A 79 2.49 -8.23 12.99
CA ASP A 79 2.83 -7.81 14.35
C ASP A 79 2.63 -6.30 14.54
N ARG A 80 3.03 -5.45 13.57
CA ARG A 80 2.74 -4.00 13.63
C ARG A 80 1.26 -3.63 13.39
N ALA A 81 0.52 -4.41 12.60
CA ALA A 81 -0.92 -4.19 12.41
C ALA A 81 -1.76 -4.70 13.59
N ALA A 82 -1.21 -5.57 14.44
CA ALA A 82 -1.82 -5.97 15.70
C ALA A 82 -1.62 -4.92 16.80
N ASP A 83 -0.50 -4.19 16.80
CA ASP A 83 -0.10 -3.29 17.90
C ASP A 83 -0.36 -1.80 17.67
N GLN A 84 -0.67 -1.38 16.44
CA GLN A 84 -1.03 0.00 16.13
C GLN A 84 -2.47 0.02 15.64
N GLY A 85 -3.34 0.70 16.39
CA GLY A 85 -4.71 0.91 15.97
C GLY A 85 -4.78 1.30 14.49
N THR A 86 -5.73 0.71 13.78
CA THR A 86 -5.96 0.91 12.33
C THR A 86 -5.77 2.38 11.94
N TRP A 87 -5.30 2.66 10.72
CA TRP A 87 -5.04 4.04 10.27
C TRP A 87 -6.22 5.00 10.58
N ALA A 88 -7.45 4.50 10.56
CA ALA A 88 -8.66 5.24 10.87
C ALA A 88 -8.79 5.59 12.37
N GLN A 89 -8.34 4.71 13.27
CA GLN A 89 -8.23 5.02 14.71
C GLN A 89 -7.19 6.11 14.95
N MET A 90 -6.01 6.04 14.29
CA MET A 90 -5.01 7.12 14.37
C MET A 90 -5.56 8.44 13.85
N LEU A 91 -6.31 8.41 12.75
CA LEU A 91 -6.95 9.59 12.18
C LEU A 91 -7.96 10.20 13.16
N PHE A 92 -8.87 9.40 13.72
CA PHE A 92 -9.88 9.91 14.66
C PHE A 92 -9.26 10.46 15.95
N ALA A 93 -8.20 9.81 16.45
CA ALA A 93 -7.43 10.33 17.58
C ALA A 93 -6.80 11.70 17.26
N ALA A 94 -6.25 11.87 16.05
CA ALA A 94 -5.59 13.12 15.64
C ALA A 94 -6.57 14.29 15.42
N VAL A 95 -7.75 14.02 14.86
CA VAL A 95 -8.74 15.08 14.57
C VAL A 95 -9.64 15.40 15.76
N GLY A 96 -9.71 14.49 16.74
CA GLY A 96 -10.52 14.64 17.95
C GLY A 96 -12.02 14.42 17.73
N PRO A 97 -12.81 14.35 18.82
CA PRO A 97 -14.22 13.97 18.79
C PRO A 97 -15.09 14.92 17.96
N ASP A 98 -14.84 16.24 18.05
CA ASP A 98 -15.63 17.27 17.36
C ASP A 98 -15.56 17.13 15.83
N ARG A 99 -14.41 16.66 15.32
CA ARG A 99 -14.15 16.54 13.88
C ARG A 99 -14.33 15.11 13.37
N ALA A 100 -14.50 14.12 14.25
CA ALA A 100 -14.63 12.72 13.85
C ALA A 100 -15.84 12.47 12.92
N ALA A 101 -17.00 13.04 13.23
CA ALA A 101 -18.21 12.89 12.41
C ALA A 101 -18.08 13.53 11.00
N PRO A 102 -17.64 14.79 10.86
CA PRO A 102 -17.47 15.37 9.52
C PRO A 102 -16.35 14.69 8.71
N VAL A 103 -15.25 14.26 9.34
CA VAL A 103 -14.17 13.51 8.68
C VAL A 103 -14.66 12.15 8.19
N PHE A 104 -15.39 11.42 9.02
CA PHE A 104 -16.02 10.15 8.61
C PHE A 104 -16.94 10.35 7.39
N LYS A 105 -17.79 11.38 7.42
CA LYS A 105 -18.72 11.69 6.33
C LYS A 105 -17.98 12.05 5.04
N ALA A 106 -16.87 12.78 5.13
CA ALA A 106 -16.05 13.13 3.97
C ALA A 106 -15.38 11.89 3.37
N LEU A 107 -14.74 11.06 4.20
CA LEU A 107 -14.04 9.86 3.72
C LEU A 107 -14.99 8.78 3.21
N SER A 108 -16.17 8.63 3.81
CA SER A 108 -17.19 7.67 3.34
C SER A 108 -17.59 7.95 1.88
N LYS A 109 -17.63 9.23 1.47
CA LYS A 109 -17.94 9.62 0.09
C LYS A 109 -16.83 9.36 -0.91
N VAL A 110 -15.64 8.96 -0.46
CA VAL A 110 -14.50 8.65 -1.32
C VAL A 110 -14.24 7.14 -1.30
N LEU A 111 -14.34 6.53 -0.11
CA LEU A 111 -13.99 5.13 0.11
C LEU A 111 -15.15 4.16 -0.14
N HIS A 112 -16.40 4.63 -0.30
CA HIS A 112 -17.54 3.73 -0.49
C HIS A 112 -17.30 2.76 -1.67
N PRO A 113 -17.51 1.44 -1.49
CA PRO A 113 -17.19 0.44 -2.50
C PRO A 113 -17.95 0.60 -3.82
N ASP A 114 -19.09 1.31 -3.79
CA ASP A 114 -19.91 1.54 -4.99
C ASP A 114 -19.44 2.75 -5.83
N LEU A 115 -18.37 3.42 -5.41
CA LEU A 115 -17.77 4.54 -6.14
C LEU A 115 -16.59 4.06 -6.98
N VAL A 116 -16.39 4.69 -8.15
CA VAL A 116 -15.21 4.47 -8.97
C VAL A 116 -13.97 4.90 -8.17
N GLY A 117 -13.10 3.94 -7.85
CA GLY A 117 -11.92 4.16 -7.00
C GLY A 117 -12.18 4.02 -5.49
N GLY A 118 -13.37 3.58 -5.08
CA GLY A 118 -13.68 3.20 -3.71
C GLY A 118 -12.99 1.89 -3.31
N ASP A 119 -12.91 1.64 -2.00
CA ASP A 119 -12.24 0.47 -1.45
C ASP A 119 -13.03 -0.09 -0.28
N ARG A 120 -13.60 -1.30 -0.48
CA ARG A 120 -14.40 -2.00 0.52
C ARG A 120 -13.65 -2.20 1.83
N ARG A 121 -12.35 -2.50 1.77
CA ARG A 121 -11.52 -2.76 2.95
C ARG A 121 -11.26 -1.48 3.71
N LEU A 122 -10.88 -0.40 3.02
CA LEU A 122 -10.67 0.90 3.67
C LEU A 122 -11.98 1.45 4.27
N MET A 123 -13.12 1.26 3.60
CA MET A 123 -14.43 1.63 4.14
C MET A 123 -14.76 0.82 5.40
N GLN A 124 -14.43 -0.47 5.44
CA GLN A 124 -14.66 -1.31 6.60
C GLN A 124 -13.77 -0.90 7.78
N GLU A 125 -12.48 -0.65 7.55
CA GLU A 125 -11.55 -0.14 8.56
C GLU A 125 -12.01 1.24 9.12
N LEU A 126 -12.55 2.12 8.27
CA LEU A 126 -13.13 3.40 8.70
C LEU A 126 -14.39 3.23 9.57
N ASN A 127 -15.28 2.29 9.22
CA ASN A 127 -16.48 1.98 10.00
C ASN A 127 -16.14 1.40 11.37
N ASP A 128 -15.20 0.46 11.43
CA ASP A 128 -14.79 -0.19 12.67
C ASP A 128 -14.13 0.82 13.62
N ALA A 129 -13.28 1.70 13.10
CA ALA A 129 -12.70 2.78 13.90
C ALA A 129 -13.76 3.77 14.43
N ARG A 130 -14.79 4.09 13.64
CA ARG A 130 -15.86 5.03 14.06
C ARG A 130 -16.67 4.47 15.24
N ARG A 131 -16.91 3.16 15.26
CA ARG A 131 -17.62 2.47 16.36
C ARG A 131 -16.85 2.52 17.69
N GLY A 132 -15.52 2.57 17.64
CA GLY A 132 -14.68 2.70 18.85
C GLY A 132 -14.54 4.12 19.40
N VAL A 133 -15.07 5.14 18.71
CA VAL A 133 -14.98 6.57 19.09
C VAL A 133 -16.34 7.14 19.55
N THR A 134 -17.40 6.31 19.54
CA THR A 134 -18.74 6.66 20.03
C THR A 134 -18.90 6.20 21.47
#